data_AF-A0A6N2MC81-F1
#
_entry.id   AF-A0A6N2MC81-F1
#
_cell.length_a   1.000
_cell.length_b   1.000
_cell.length_c   1.000
_cell.angle_alpha   90.00
_cell.angle_beta   90.00
_cell.angle_gamma   90.00
#
_symmetry.space_group_name_H-M   'P 1'
#
loop_
_entity.id
_entity.type
_entity.pdbx_description
1 polymer ?
#
loop_
_entity_poly.entity_id
_entity_poly.type
_entity_poly.pdbx_seq_one_letter_code
_entity_poly.pdbx_strand_id
1 'polypeptide(L)'
;MGRRKVKHELISNESARKVTFRKRKAGLLKKLDELATLCGVFACAIIFSSYDDQPEIWPSPAEALSVLEELERSPARKPGKYMVDQEVFLSTNISKLNQQLQKQRQKNLRLELELMMAGCKEGMDLHDLKYIKNPTESIQFFGGNDRVCHL
;
A
#
# COMPACT_ATOMS: atom_id res chain seq x y z
N MET A 1 -20.03 -9.52 21.33
CA MET A 1 -18.70 -9.64 20.69
C MET A 1 -18.26 -8.27 20.20
N GLY A 2 -17.30 -7.61 20.86
CA GLY A 2 -16.89 -6.24 20.54
C GLY A 2 -16.07 -6.15 19.24
N ARG A 3 -16.31 -5.10 18.45
CA ARG A 3 -15.56 -4.82 17.21
C ARG A 3 -14.11 -4.45 17.56
N ARG A 4 -13.14 -5.28 17.20
CA ARG A 4 -11.72 -4.90 17.33
C ARG A 4 -11.42 -3.69 16.45
N LYS A 5 -10.68 -2.73 16.99
CA LYS A 5 -10.13 -1.61 16.22
C LYS A 5 -9.21 -2.17 15.13
N VAL A 6 -9.43 -1.75 13.90
CA VAL A 6 -8.63 -2.15 12.73
C VAL A 6 -7.63 -1.06 12.38
N LYS A 7 -6.45 -1.46 11.93
CA LYS A 7 -5.47 -0.56 11.32
C LYS A 7 -5.93 -0.22 9.90
N HIS A 8 -5.69 1.01 9.46
CA HIS A 8 -5.98 1.47 8.10
C HIS A 8 -4.77 1.21 7.19
N GLU A 9 -4.44 -0.07 7.01
CA GLU A 9 -3.35 -0.56 6.16
C GLU A 9 -3.88 -1.67 5.25
N LEU A 10 -3.08 -2.08 4.25
CA LEU A 10 -3.45 -3.17 3.37
C LEU A 10 -3.65 -4.47 4.19
N ILE A 11 -4.81 -5.10 4.03
CA ILE A 11 -5.10 -6.38 4.69
C ILE A 11 -4.27 -7.47 3.98
N SER A 12 -3.28 -8.03 4.66
CA SER A 12 -2.36 -9.02 4.06
C SER A 12 -3.08 -10.29 3.61
N ASN A 13 -4.00 -10.81 4.42
CA ASN A 13 -4.79 -11.99 4.08
C ASN A 13 -5.79 -11.67 2.96
N GLU A 14 -5.62 -12.32 1.80
CA GLU A 14 -6.40 -12.03 0.60
C GLU A 14 -7.89 -12.35 0.75
N SER A 15 -8.26 -13.50 1.31
CA SER A 15 -9.66 -13.87 1.51
C SER A 15 -10.37 -12.88 2.44
N ALA A 16 -9.71 -12.51 3.55
CA ALA A 16 -10.21 -11.50 4.47
C ALA A 16 -10.30 -10.12 3.80
N ARG A 17 -9.33 -9.76 2.95
CA ARG A 17 -9.33 -8.53 2.17
C ARG A 17 -10.51 -8.48 1.20
N LYS A 18 -10.77 -9.55 0.44
CA LYS A 18 -11.89 -9.66 -0.51
C LYS A 18 -13.25 -9.54 0.19
N VAL A 19 -13.45 -10.25 1.30
CA VAL A 19 -14.70 -10.16 2.09
C VAL A 19 -14.89 -8.75 2.66
N THR A 20 -13.82 -8.17 3.20
CA THR A 20 -13.86 -6.81 3.76
C THR A 20 -14.14 -5.77 2.68
N PHE A 21 -13.52 -5.90 1.51
CA PHE A 21 -13.76 -5.04 0.35
C PHE A 21 -15.23 -5.04 -0.03
N ARG A 22 -15.84 -6.22 -0.26
CA ARG A 22 -17.26 -6.34 -0.62
C ARG A 22 -18.18 -5.69 0.42
N LYS A 23 -17.95 -5.95 1.72
CA LYS A 23 -18.75 -5.36 2.81
C LYS A 23 -18.60 -3.84 2.88
N ARG A 24 -17.37 -3.32 2.76
CA ARG A 24 -17.11 -1.88 2.82
C ARG A 24 -17.60 -1.15 1.57
N LYS A 25 -17.46 -1.74 0.38
CA LYS A 25 -18.00 -1.21 -0.88
C LYS A 25 -19.52 -1.02 -0.76
N ALA A 26 -20.25 -2.07 -0.39
CA ALA A 26 -21.70 -2.00 -0.19
C ALA A 26 -22.10 -0.96 0.87
N GLY A 27 -21.38 -0.91 1.99
CA GLY A 27 -21.63 0.07 3.05
C GLY A 27 -21.35 1.52 2.62
N LEU A 28 -20.30 1.75 1.82
CA LEU A 28 -19.95 3.06 1.27
C LEU A 28 -21.04 3.55 0.32
N LEU A 29 -21.44 2.72 -0.65
CA LEU A 29 -22.48 3.07 -1.62
C LEU A 29 -23.81 3.36 -0.93
N LYS A 30 -24.19 2.55 0.06
CA LYS A 30 -25.39 2.82 0.87
C LYS A 30 -25.32 4.18 1.58
N LYS A 31 -24.17 4.54 2.14
CA LYS A 31 -23.99 5.82 2.82
C LYS A 31 -23.98 7.00 1.85
N LEU A 32 -23.45 6.82 0.65
CA LEU A 32 -23.51 7.82 -0.41
C LEU A 32 -24.95 8.04 -0.89
N ASP A 33 -25.71 6.97 -1.08
CA ASP A 33 -27.12 7.03 -1.45
C ASP A 33 -27.98 7.75 -0.39
N GLU A 34 -27.79 7.39 0.89
CA GLU A 34 -28.41 8.08 2.02
C GLU A 34 -28.03 9.57 2.04
N LEU A 35 -26.75 9.90 1.84
CA LEU A 35 -26.26 11.28 1.85
C LEU A 35 -26.84 12.10 0.69
N ALA A 36 -26.81 11.57 -0.53
CA ALA A 36 -27.35 12.22 -1.72
C ALA A 36 -28.84 12.47 -1.57
N THR A 37 -29.59 11.48 -1.07
CA THR A 37 -31.04 11.58 -0.85
C THR A 37 -31.39 12.58 0.26
N LEU A 38 -30.74 12.48 1.43
CA LEU A 38 -31.10 13.30 2.59
C LEU A 38 -30.68 14.77 2.44
N CYS A 39 -29.55 15.02 1.77
CA CYS A 39 -29.01 16.36 1.63
C CYS A 39 -29.28 17.00 0.26
N GLY A 40 -29.86 16.26 -0.70
CA GLY A 40 -30.09 16.73 -2.06
C GLY A 40 -28.80 17.11 -2.78
N VAL A 41 -27.71 16.39 -2.52
CA VAL A 41 -26.39 16.67 -3.09
C VAL A 41 -26.12 15.75 -4.27
N PHE A 42 -25.58 16.30 -5.35
CA PHE A 42 -25.03 15.51 -6.44
C PHE A 42 -23.70 14.89 -6.02
N ALA A 43 -23.63 13.57 -6.06
CA ALA A 43 -22.44 12.81 -5.70
C ALA A 43 -22.31 11.60 -6.63
N CYS A 44 -21.08 11.15 -6.83
CA CYS A 44 -20.80 9.91 -7.57
C CYS A 44 -19.65 9.15 -6.91
N ALA A 45 -19.57 7.85 -7.19
CA ALA A 45 -18.44 7.01 -6.82
C ALA A 45 -17.99 6.14 -7.98
N ILE A 46 -16.68 6.07 -8.17
CA ILE A 46 -16.02 5.17 -9.13
C ILE A 46 -15.03 4.33 -8.33
N ILE A 47 -15.28 3.01 -8.26
CA ILE A 47 -14.53 2.10 -7.40
C ILE A 47 -13.88 1.01 -8.25
N PHE A 48 -12.55 1.06 -8.33
CA PHE A 48 -11.73 0.03 -8.96
C PHE A 48 -11.41 -1.09 -7.98
N SER A 49 -11.29 -2.30 -8.52
CA SER A 49 -11.11 -3.53 -7.76
C SER A 49 -10.23 -4.48 -8.57
N SER A 50 -9.33 -5.21 -7.93
CA SER A 50 -8.65 -6.34 -8.56
C SER A 50 -9.51 -7.60 -8.60
N TYR A 51 -10.73 -7.55 -8.07
CA TYR A 51 -11.65 -8.68 -7.94
C TYR A 51 -12.78 -8.66 -8.98
N ASP A 52 -12.91 -7.56 -9.71
CA ASP A 52 -13.98 -7.29 -10.66
C ASP A 52 -13.34 -6.73 -11.94
N ASP A 53 -13.79 -7.18 -13.11
CA ASP A 53 -13.19 -6.77 -14.40
C ASP A 53 -13.56 -5.34 -14.80
N GLN A 54 -14.66 -4.82 -14.26
CA GLN A 54 -15.18 -3.49 -14.52
C GLN A 54 -15.28 -2.69 -13.22
N PRO A 55 -15.07 -1.37 -13.25
CA PRO A 55 -15.27 -0.53 -12.09
C PRO A 55 -16.74 -0.52 -11.69
N GLU A 56 -16.99 -0.46 -10.39
CA GLU A 56 -18.30 -0.14 -9.86
C GLU A 56 -18.53 1.36 -9.99
N ILE A 57 -19.59 1.75 -10.69
CA ILE A 57 -19.96 3.15 -10.89
C ILE A 57 -21.34 3.37 -10.28
N TRP A 58 -21.43 4.35 -9.39
CA TRP A 58 -22.68 4.77 -8.75
C TRP A 58 -22.90 6.29 -8.96
N PRO A 59 -24.14 6.75 -9.18
CA PRO A 59 -25.37 5.96 -9.27
C PRO A 59 -25.54 5.24 -10.62
N SER A 60 -25.32 5.96 -11.72
CA SER A 60 -25.19 5.40 -13.06
C SER A 60 -23.98 6.04 -13.77
N PRO A 61 -23.44 5.41 -14.83
CA PRO A 61 -22.34 6.02 -15.59
C PRO A 61 -22.64 7.42 -16.13
N ALA A 62 -23.87 7.67 -16.61
CA ALA A 62 -24.25 8.98 -17.15
C ALA A 62 -24.33 10.07 -16.06
N GLU A 63 -24.88 9.73 -14.90
CA GLU A 63 -24.96 10.66 -13.77
C GLU A 63 -23.59 10.95 -13.18
N ALA A 64 -22.74 9.91 -13.05
CA ALA A 64 -21.37 10.08 -12.58
C ALA A 64 -20.56 11.01 -13.50
N LEU A 65 -20.71 10.86 -14.82
CA LEU A 65 -20.09 11.77 -15.79
C LEU A 65 -20.58 13.21 -15.62
N SER A 66 -21.88 13.41 -15.40
CA SER A 66 -22.44 14.75 -15.19
C SER A 66 -21.83 15.44 -13.95
N VAL A 67 -21.63 14.69 -12.86
CA VAL A 67 -20.97 15.19 -11.64
C VAL A 67 -19.50 15.54 -11.91
N LEU A 68 -18.79 14.74 -12.70
CA LEU A 68 -17.40 15.01 -13.06
C LEU A 68 -17.27 16.27 -13.94
N GLU A 69 -18.14 16.44 -14.93
CA GLU A 69 -18.16 17.64 -15.76
C GLU A 69 -18.44 18.90 -14.94
N GLU A 70 -19.36 18.83 -13.97
CA GLU A 70 -19.63 19.93 -13.06
C GLU A 70 -18.41 20.26 -12.18
N LEU A 71 -17.70 19.24 -11.70
CA LEU A 71 -16.46 19.40 -10.94
C LEU A 71 -15.40 20.13 -11.75
N GLU A 72 -15.18 19.74 -13.01
CA GLU A 72 -14.21 20.37 -13.92
C GLU A 72 -14.54 21.82 -14.25
N ARG A 73 -15.84 22.15 -14.39
CA ARG A 73 -16.30 23.53 -14.64
C ARG A 73 -16.18 24.42 -13.40
N SER A 74 -16.12 23.84 -12.21
CA SER A 74 -16.03 24.61 -10.96
C SER A 74 -14.59 25.08 -10.71
N PRO A 75 -14.38 26.34 -10.23
CA PRO A 75 -13.04 26.80 -9.88
C PRO A 75 -12.46 25.93 -8.77
N ALA A 76 -11.15 25.64 -8.84
CA ALA A 76 -10.45 24.79 -7.89
C ALA A 76 -10.80 25.18 -6.45
N ARG A 77 -11.64 24.37 -5.80
CA ARG A 77 -12.00 24.57 -4.39
C ARG A 77 -10.74 24.41 -3.58
N LYS A 78 -10.49 25.33 -2.64
CA LYS A 78 -9.44 25.11 -1.63
C LYS A 78 -9.71 23.74 -0.99
N PRO A 79 -8.72 22.83 -0.96
CA PRO A 79 -8.90 21.53 -0.34
C PRO A 79 -9.46 21.73 1.07
N GLY A 80 -10.66 21.19 1.32
CA GLY A 80 -11.18 21.13 2.68
C GLY A 80 -10.21 20.33 3.55
N LYS A 81 -10.25 20.51 4.87
CA LYS A 81 -9.40 19.80 5.85
C LYS A 81 -9.34 18.27 5.65
N TYR A 82 -10.37 17.70 5.02
CA TYR A 82 -10.53 16.26 4.79
C TYR A 82 -10.44 15.85 3.31
N MET A 83 -10.17 16.80 2.40
CA MET A 83 -9.93 16.47 1.00
C MET A 83 -8.54 15.85 0.89
N VAL A 84 -8.50 14.58 0.51
CA VAL A 84 -7.26 13.82 0.36
C VAL A 84 -7.01 13.68 -1.12
N ASP A 85 -5.92 14.27 -1.59
CA ASP A 85 -5.43 14.02 -2.93
C ASP A 85 -4.66 12.69 -2.95
N GLN A 86 -5.04 11.80 -3.87
CA GLN A 86 -4.49 10.45 -3.93
C GLN A 86 -3.00 10.48 -4.33
N GLU A 87 -2.60 11.40 -5.21
CA GLU A 87 -1.21 11.54 -5.64
C GLU A 87 -0.31 12.02 -4.49
N VAL A 88 -0.75 13.04 -3.74
CA VAL A 88 -0.07 13.53 -2.54
C VAL A 88 0.00 12.44 -1.47
N PHE A 89 -1.08 11.69 -1.26
CA PHE A 89 -1.09 10.61 -0.28
C PHE A 89 -0.10 9.49 -0.66
N LEU A 90 -0.12 9.04 -1.91
CA LEU A 90 0.75 7.98 -2.41
C LEU A 90 2.21 8.41 -2.42
N SER A 91 2.54 9.59 -2.93
CA SER A 91 3.91 10.13 -2.95
C SER A 91 4.48 10.27 -1.52
N THR A 92 3.65 10.70 -0.56
CA THR A 92 4.03 10.76 0.85
C THR A 92 4.35 9.38 1.42
N ASN A 93 3.54 8.36 1.11
CA ASN A 93 3.77 7.00 1.58
C ASN A 93 4.99 6.34 0.93
N ILE A 94 5.18 6.53 -0.38
CA ILE A 94 6.37 6.08 -1.11
C ILE A 94 7.62 6.67 -0.46
N SER A 95 7.61 7.97 -0.20
CA SER A 95 8.73 8.66 0.45
C SER A 95 9.03 8.08 1.84
N LYS A 96 8.00 7.82 2.65
CA LYS A 96 8.15 7.19 3.97
C LYS A 96 8.72 5.78 3.88
N LEU A 97 8.21 4.94 2.98
CA LEU A 97 8.70 3.58 2.79
C LEU A 97 10.15 3.56 2.30
N ASN A 98 10.51 4.44 1.36
CA ASN A 98 11.88 4.59 0.89
C ASN A 98 12.83 5.01 2.02
N GLN A 99 12.41 5.94 2.88
CA GLN A 99 13.19 6.35 4.04
C GLN A 99 13.39 5.19 5.03
N GLN A 100 12.35 4.38 5.27
CA GLN A 100 12.45 3.19 6.11
C GLN A 100 13.42 2.16 5.50
N LEU A 101 13.32 1.93 4.20
CA LEU A 101 14.21 1.02 3.47
C LEU A 101 15.68 1.47 3.58
N GLN A 102 15.96 2.76 3.39
CA GLN A 102 17.31 3.32 3.54
C GLN A 102 17.86 3.11 4.96
N LYS A 103 17.03 3.31 5.98
CA LYS A 103 17.42 3.05 7.38
C LYS A 103 17.77 1.57 7.60
N GLN A 104 17.01 0.64 7.03
CA GLN A 104 17.31 -0.79 7.14
C GLN A 104 18.60 -1.15 6.41
N ARG A 105 18.84 -0.59 5.22
CA ARG A 105 20.10 -0.79 4.48
C ARG A 105 21.32 -0.31 5.26
N GLN A 106 21.24 0.86 5.91
CA GLN A 106 22.32 1.37 6.75
C GLN A 106 22.58 0.48 7.97
N LYS A 107 21.52 -0.04 8.60
CA LYS A 107 21.66 -0.99 9.72
C LYS A 107 22.33 -2.29 9.28
N ASN A 108 21.91 -2.84 8.15
CA ASN A 108 22.53 -4.06 7.61
C ASN A 108 24.02 -3.85 7.32
N LEU A 109 24.38 -2.75 6.65
CA LEU A 109 25.78 -2.39 6.39
C LEU A 109 26.59 -2.26 7.70
N ARG A 110 26.01 -1.61 8.71
CA ARG A 110 26.68 -1.47 10.01
C ARG A 110 26.94 -2.85 10.65
N LEU A 111 25.95 -3.73 10.64
CA LEU A 111 26.08 -5.07 11.21
C LEU A 111 27.10 -5.93 10.43
N GLU A 112 27.14 -5.82 9.10
CA GLU A 112 28.17 -6.47 8.28
C GLU A 112 29.59 -6.02 8.66
N LEU A 113 29.79 -4.71 8.87
CA LEU A 113 31.07 -4.16 9.31
C LEU A 113 31.43 -4.61 10.75
N GLU A 114 30.45 -4.64 11.66
CA GLU A 114 30.67 -5.15 13.03
C GLU A 114 31.06 -6.63 13.03
N LEU A 115 30.43 -7.46 12.19
CA LEU A 115 30.78 -8.88 12.01
C LEU A 115 32.19 -9.05 11.43
N MET A 116 32.56 -8.26 10.42
CA MET A 116 33.91 -8.26 9.85
C MET A 116 34.97 -7.91 10.91
N MET A 117 34.73 -6.87 11.72
CA MET A 117 35.64 -6.48 12.80
C MET A 117 35.76 -7.53 13.90
N ALA A 118 34.69 -8.26 14.21
CA ALA A 118 34.74 -9.38 15.14
C ALA A 118 35.61 -10.52 14.60
N GLY A 119 35.45 -10.86 13.32
CA GLY A 119 36.22 -11.93 12.67
C GLY A 119 37.73 -11.66 12.58
N CYS A 120 38.13 -10.41 12.33
CA CYS A 120 39.56 -10.03 12.33
C CYS A 120 40.21 -10.16 13.71
N LYS A 121 39.44 -10.05 14.81
CA LYS A 121 39.95 -10.25 16.18
C LYS A 121 40.25 -11.71 16.49
N GLU A 122 39.59 -12.63 15.78
CA GLU A 122 39.77 -14.09 15.92
C GLU A 122 40.84 -14.65 14.95
N GLY A 123 41.51 -13.79 14.17
CA GLY A 123 42.62 -14.18 13.29
C GLY A 123 42.21 -14.77 11.93
N MET A 124 40.97 -14.54 11.47
CA MET A 124 40.53 -14.97 10.14
C MET A 124 41.17 -14.12 9.01
N ASP A 125 41.61 -14.78 7.94
CA ASP A 125 42.28 -14.15 6.79
C ASP A 125 41.30 -13.34 5.91
N LEU A 126 41.80 -12.24 5.33
CA LEU A 126 41.01 -11.25 4.58
C LEU A 126 40.32 -11.85 3.34
N HIS A 127 40.77 -13.00 2.86
CA HIS A 127 40.26 -13.69 1.69
C HIS A 127 38.87 -14.33 1.87
N ASP A 128 38.46 -14.66 3.10
CA ASP A 128 37.15 -15.27 3.38
C ASP A 128 35.97 -14.26 3.35
N LEU A 129 36.28 -12.96 3.34
CA LEU A 129 35.30 -11.86 3.40
C LEU A 129 34.72 -11.44 2.03
N LYS A 130 35.16 -12.07 0.93
CA LYS A 130 34.70 -11.75 -0.43
C LYS A 130 33.23 -12.15 -0.68
N TYR A 131 32.67 -13.02 0.16
CA TYR A 131 31.29 -13.53 0.05
C TYR A 131 30.20 -12.56 0.54
N ILE A 132 30.56 -11.44 1.18
CA ILE A 132 29.58 -10.47 1.73
C ILE A 132 29.26 -9.35 0.71
N LYS A 133 29.95 -9.30 -0.44
CA LYS A 133 29.97 -8.13 -1.33
C LYS A 133 28.81 -8.02 -2.34
N ASN A 134 27.63 -8.58 -2.08
CA ASN A 134 26.45 -8.39 -2.94
C ASN A 134 25.19 -8.10 -2.10
N PRO A 135 24.91 -6.83 -1.77
CA PRO A 135 23.79 -6.46 -0.90
C PRO A 135 22.41 -6.56 -1.56
N THR A 136 22.34 -6.96 -2.84
CA THR A 136 21.08 -6.98 -3.61
C THR A 136 20.74 -8.36 -4.21
N GLU A 137 21.68 -9.30 -4.25
CA GLU A 137 21.44 -10.66 -4.83
C GLU A 137 21.42 -11.78 -3.77
N SER A 138 21.70 -11.47 -2.51
CA SER A 138 21.85 -12.47 -1.44
C SER A 138 20.59 -12.65 -0.57
N ILE A 139 19.39 -12.51 -1.15
CA ILE A 139 18.20 -13.20 -0.59
C ILE A 139 18.17 -14.60 -1.20
N GLN A 140 19.18 -15.42 -0.89
CA GLN A 140 19.07 -16.87 -1.00
C GLN A 140 18.86 -17.39 0.41
N PHE A 141 17.60 -17.67 0.72
CA PHE A 141 17.23 -18.44 1.90
C PHE A 141 17.89 -19.81 1.81
N PHE A 142 18.87 -20.08 2.67
CA PHE A 142 19.21 -21.45 3.03
C PHE A 142 18.17 -21.96 4.04
N GLY A 143 16.98 -22.26 3.53
CA GLY A 143 16.08 -23.20 4.18
C GLY A 143 16.51 -24.60 3.78
N GLY A 144 16.90 -25.42 4.76
CA GLY A 144 17.16 -26.84 4.54
C GLY A 144 15.93 -27.52 3.91
N ASN A 145 16.22 -28.33 2.90
CA ASN A 145 15.37 -29.24 2.12
C ASN A 145 14.34 -28.66 1.14
N ASP A 146 14.73 -28.79 -0.14
CA ASP A 146 13.95 -29.32 -1.26
C ASP A 146 12.66 -28.62 -1.68
N ARG A 147 12.80 -27.62 -2.54
CA ARG A 147 12.42 -27.70 -3.98
C ARG A 147 12.53 -26.30 -4.61
N VAL A 148 13.34 -26.22 -5.66
CA VAL A 148 13.48 -25.03 -6.49
C VAL A 148 12.23 -24.90 -7.38
N CYS A 149 11.51 -23.78 -7.27
CA CYS A 149 10.56 -23.35 -8.30
C CYS A 149 11.22 -22.19 -9.06
N HIS A 150 11.52 -22.41 -10.34
CA HIS A 150 11.78 -21.33 -11.29
C HIS A 150 10.44 -20.72 -11.74
N LEU A 151 10.45 -19.43 -12.11
CA LEU A 151 9.40 -18.87 -12.99
C LEU A 151 9.40 -19.61 -14.34
#